data_AF-A0A199VPM8-F1
#
_entry.id   AF-A0A199VPM8-F1
#
_cell.length_a   1.000
_cell.length_b   1.000
_cell.length_c   1.000
_cell.angle_alpha   90.00
_cell.angle_beta   90.00
_cell.angle_gamma   90.00
#
_symmetry.space_group_name_H-M   'P 1'
#
loop_
_entity.id
_entity.type
_entity.pdbx_description
1 polymer ?
#
loop_
_entity_poly.entity_id
_entity_poly.type
_entity_poly.pdbx_seq_one_letter_code
_entity_poly.pdbx_strand_id
1 'polypeptide(L)'
;MPFSVDDDAAPLLSLPFSLLEPDFDFGFGFTPWQDSPPPPCDQTGPGTEPERSLSPPEPDRAAGPSPAEERRLRRMISNRESARRSRMRKKRHLEELRSRLARHRAENRELAARLAGAAHLSALLRRDSDRLHAESASLRRRLALASRVLLFRRLRLLASSPKAPPLAWDQTLASLIT
;
A
#
# COMPACT_ATOMS: atom_id res chain seq x y z
N MET A 1 -33.12 -21.66 4.40
CA MET A 1 -31.65 -21.82 4.47
C MET A 1 -31.04 -20.43 4.57
N PRO A 2 -30.58 -19.99 5.74
CA PRO A 2 -29.85 -18.73 5.86
C PRO A 2 -28.39 -18.97 5.43
N PHE A 3 -27.89 -18.13 4.52
CA PHE A 3 -26.47 -18.05 4.21
C PHE A 3 -25.80 -17.28 5.36
N SER A 4 -25.14 -18.01 6.26
CA SER A 4 -24.13 -17.42 7.14
C SER A 4 -22.90 -17.14 6.27
N VAL A 5 -22.64 -15.86 6.05
CA VAL A 5 -21.34 -15.39 5.59
C VAL A 5 -20.64 -14.93 6.86
N ASP A 6 -19.65 -15.71 7.28
CA ASP A 6 -18.72 -15.33 8.34
C ASP A 6 -18.03 -14.03 7.91
N ASP A 7 -18.48 -12.93 8.51
CA ASP A 7 -17.99 -11.56 8.29
C ASP A 7 -16.96 -11.24 9.38
N ASP A 8 -15.87 -12.01 9.40
CA ASP A 8 -14.70 -11.78 10.28
C ASP A 8 -13.44 -11.60 9.41
N ALA A 9 -13.52 -10.68 8.45
CA ALA A 9 -12.34 -10.13 7.79
C ALA A 9 -12.04 -8.76 8.42
N ALA A 10 -11.38 -8.79 9.58
CA ALA A 10 -10.75 -7.60 10.16
C ALA A 10 -9.91 -6.88 9.07
N PRO A 11 -10.01 -5.54 8.93
CA PRO A 11 -9.31 -4.83 7.89
C PRO A 11 -7.83 -4.69 8.28
N LEU A 12 -7.03 -5.68 7.93
CA LEU A 12 -5.56 -5.59 7.86
C LEU A 12 -5.09 -4.65 6.72
N LEU A 13 -5.91 -3.67 6.35
CA LEU A 13 -5.62 -2.62 5.36
C LEU A 13 -5.59 -1.25 6.02
N SER A 14 -5.18 -1.18 7.29
CA SER A 14 -5.05 0.07 8.05
C SER A 14 -3.68 0.24 8.70
N LEU A 15 -2.68 -0.54 8.30
CA LEU A 15 -1.31 -0.17 8.61
C LEU A 15 -0.81 0.75 7.49
N PRO A 16 -0.64 2.06 7.74
CA PRO A 16 0.14 2.86 6.82
C PRO A 16 1.50 2.19 6.72
N PHE A 17 1.99 1.98 5.50
CA PHE A 17 3.36 1.51 5.24
C PHE A 17 4.44 2.38 5.93
N SER A 18 4.03 3.51 6.54
CA SER A 18 4.81 4.41 7.38
C SER A 18 5.21 3.86 8.75
N LEU A 19 4.76 2.67 9.19
CA LEU A 19 5.15 2.12 10.51
C LEU A 19 6.34 1.15 10.50
N LEU A 20 6.88 0.84 9.32
CA LEU A 20 8.19 0.20 9.25
C LEU A 20 9.23 1.30 9.00
N GLU A 21 9.50 2.11 10.03
CA GLU A 21 10.83 2.70 10.18
C GLU A 21 11.78 1.50 10.25
N PRO A 22 12.60 1.25 9.22
CA PRO A 22 13.60 0.23 9.38
C PRO A 22 14.70 0.89 10.19
N ASP A 23 14.73 0.61 11.49
CA ASP A 23 15.96 0.65 12.27
C ASP A 23 16.92 -0.36 11.61
N PHE A 24 17.53 0.07 10.50
CA PHE A 24 18.61 -0.64 9.83
C PHE A 24 19.85 -0.46 10.70
N ASP A 25 19.85 -1.13 11.84
CA ASP A 25 21.02 -1.30 12.68
C ASP A 25 21.89 -2.36 12.00
N PHE A 26 22.64 -1.92 10.96
CA PHE A 26 23.82 -2.66 10.55
C PHE A 26 24.69 -2.72 11.80
N GLY A 27 24.87 -3.91 12.39
CA GLY A 27 25.62 -4.17 13.65
C GLY A 27 27.10 -3.76 13.67
N PHE A 28 27.45 -2.70 12.95
CA PHE A 28 28.68 -1.95 12.92
C PHE A 28 28.49 -0.55 13.54
N GLY A 29 27.69 -0.42 14.61
CA GLY A 29 27.71 0.73 15.52
C GLY A 29 27.68 2.14 14.88
N PHE A 30 27.07 2.29 13.71
CA PHE A 30 27.06 3.56 12.97
C PHE A 30 25.62 3.96 12.64
N THR A 31 25.04 4.77 13.52
CA THR A 31 23.76 5.45 13.36
C THR A 31 23.98 6.78 12.61
N PRO A 32 23.56 6.91 11.34
CA PRO A 32 23.96 8.03 10.47
C PRO A 32 23.37 9.41 10.84
N TRP A 33 22.54 9.49 11.88
CA TRP A 33 21.77 10.68 12.28
C TRP A 33 21.86 10.97 13.78
N GLN A 34 22.87 10.44 14.48
CA GLN A 34 23.12 10.80 15.86
C GLN A 34 24.07 12.00 15.89
N ASP A 35 23.53 13.19 16.20
CA ASP A 35 24.29 14.43 16.47
C ASP A 35 25.03 14.32 17.82
N SER A 36 25.79 13.23 18.02
CA SER A 36 26.71 13.13 19.15
C SER A 36 27.99 13.89 18.80
N PRO A 37 28.47 14.81 19.65
CA PRO A 37 29.73 15.49 19.41
C PRO A 37 30.87 14.46 19.30
N PRO A 38 31.87 14.68 18.43
CA PRO A 38 32.97 13.73 18.28
C PRO A 38 33.70 13.56 19.62
N PRO A 39 34.13 12.35 20.00
CA PRO A 39 34.93 12.17 21.20
C PRO A 39 36.23 12.99 21.09
N PRO A 40 36.73 13.57 22.19
CA PRO A 40 37.99 14.29 22.18
C PRO A 40 39.09 13.35 21.69
N CYS A 41 39.83 13.77 20.66
CA CYS A 41 41.02 13.06 20.24
C CYS A 41 42.05 13.12 21.39
N ASP A 42 42.26 12.00 22.07
CA ASP A 42 43.37 11.84 23.00
C ASP A 42 44.68 12.04 22.24
N GLN A 43 45.31 13.18 22.50
CA GLN A 43 46.67 13.46 22.12
C GLN A 43 47.59 12.71 23.07
N THR A 44 47.84 11.44 22.78
CA THR A 44 48.96 10.70 23.39
C THR A 44 50.10 10.68 22.39
N GLY A 45 50.96 11.68 22.44
CA GLY A 45 52.35 11.54 22.00
C GLY A 45 53.25 11.29 23.21
N PRO A 46 54.58 11.21 23.03
CA PRO A 46 55.36 10.49 22.03
C PRO A 46 56.30 9.49 22.73
N GLY A 47 56.86 8.50 22.01
CA GLY A 47 57.96 7.72 22.59
C GLY A 47 58.11 6.33 22.02
N THR A 48 58.72 6.21 20.85
CA THR A 48 59.62 5.09 20.55
C THR A 48 60.56 5.58 19.46
N GLU A 49 61.77 5.94 19.86
CA GLU A 49 62.88 6.08 18.94
C GLU A 49 63.19 4.73 18.31
N PRO A 50 63.46 4.67 17.01
CA PRO A 50 64.47 3.78 16.50
C PRO A 50 65.74 4.59 16.31
N GLU A 51 66.74 4.38 17.17
CA GLU A 51 68.11 4.76 16.85
C GLU A 51 68.46 4.19 15.47
N ARG A 52 68.52 5.07 14.48
CA ARG A 52 69.23 4.83 13.23
C ARG A 52 70.28 5.90 13.14
N SER A 53 71.45 5.56 13.63
CA SER A 53 72.72 6.23 13.35
C SER A 53 72.87 6.36 11.83
N LEU A 54 72.53 7.54 11.31
CA LEU A 54 72.80 7.99 9.97
C LEU A 54 73.43 9.38 10.11
N SER A 55 74.74 9.41 9.92
CA SER A 55 75.53 10.62 9.75
C SER A 55 74.87 11.58 8.73
N PRO A 56 75.02 12.90 8.88
CA PRO A 56 74.43 13.86 7.94
C PRO A 56 75.06 13.66 6.55
N PRO A 57 74.29 13.39 5.49
CA PRO A 57 74.81 13.48 4.15
C PRO A 57 74.97 14.97 3.80
N GLU A 58 76.19 15.33 3.41
CA GLU A 58 76.59 16.60 2.81
C GLU A 58 75.59 17.09 1.75
N PRO A 59 75.43 18.42 1.57
CA PRO A 59 74.46 18.97 0.64
C PRO A 59 74.96 18.89 -0.80
N ASP A 60 74.86 17.71 -1.42
CA ASP A 60 74.92 17.58 -2.88
C ASP A 60 73.64 18.15 -3.51
N ARG A 61 73.59 19.47 -3.58
CA ARG A 61 72.70 20.20 -4.47
C ARG A 61 73.18 19.96 -5.91
N ALA A 62 72.56 19.02 -6.63
CA ALA A 62 72.32 19.07 -8.09
C ALA A 62 71.81 17.76 -8.75
N ALA A 63 71.35 16.74 -8.01
CA ALA A 63 70.67 15.61 -8.66
C ALA A 63 69.17 15.89 -8.75
N GLY A 64 68.63 16.02 -9.98
CA GLY A 64 67.17 16.02 -10.20
C GLY A 64 66.51 14.78 -9.59
N PRO A 65 65.18 14.81 -9.33
CA PRO A 65 64.48 13.70 -8.68
C PRO A 65 64.81 12.41 -9.41
N SER A 66 65.17 11.36 -8.65
CA SER A 66 65.49 10.09 -9.28
C SER A 66 64.27 9.59 -10.09
N PRO A 67 64.46 8.82 -11.16
CA PRO A 67 63.35 8.30 -11.96
C PRO A 67 62.35 7.47 -11.11
N ALA A 68 62.77 6.93 -9.97
CA ALA A 68 61.91 6.27 -8.99
C ALA A 68 61.05 7.27 -8.19
N GLU A 69 61.63 8.38 -7.76
CA GLU A 69 60.92 9.47 -7.06
C GLU A 69 59.91 10.15 -7.96
N GLU A 70 60.26 10.44 -9.22
CA GLU A 70 59.30 10.98 -10.19
C GLU A 70 58.11 10.03 -10.39
N ARG A 71 58.36 8.73 -10.49
CA ARG A 71 57.30 7.71 -10.61
C ARG A 71 56.42 7.67 -9.37
N ARG A 72 57.00 7.80 -8.17
CA ARG A 72 56.27 7.87 -6.90
C ARG A 72 55.38 9.10 -6.85
N LEU A 73 55.91 10.28 -7.21
CA LEU A 73 55.14 11.53 -7.25
C LEU A 73 53.96 11.43 -8.24
N ARG A 74 54.19 10.91 -9.46
CA ARG A 74 53.12 10.68 -10.43
C ARG A 74 52.03 9.72 -9.89
N ARG A 75 52.42 8.65 -9.19
CA ARG A 75 51.47 7.73 -8.53
C ARG A 75 50.67 8.40 -7.42
N MET A 76 51.31 9.23 -6.60
CA MET A 76 50.62 9.98 -5.53
C MET A 76 49.57 10.94 -6.11
N ILE A 77 49.90 11.66 -7.18
CA ILE A 77 48.97 12.56 -7.86
C ILE A 77 47.81 11.78 -8.46
N SER A 78 48.10 10.71 -9.21
CA SER A 78 47.06 9.88 -9.85
C SER A 78 46.16 9.20 -8.82
N ASN A 79 46.71 8.67 -7.73
CA ASN A 79 45.93 8.04 -6.65
C ASN A 79 45.06 9.08 -5.93
N ARG A 80 45.61 10.25 -5.63
CA ARG A 80 44.84 11.36 -5.05
C ARG A 80 43.65 11.72 -5.92
N GLU A 81 43.88 11.82 -7.23
CA GLU A 81 42.82 12.15 -8.18
C GLU A 81 41.80 11.00 -8.32
N SER A 82 42.24 9.74 -8.38
CA SER A 82 41.34 8.59 -8.49
C SER A 82 40.49 8.41 -7.22
N ALA A 83 41.06 8.62 -6.04
CA ALA A 83 40.34 8.63 -4.76
C ALA A 83 39.29 9.76 -4.72
N ARG A 84 39.64 10.97 -5.17
CA ARG A 84 38.69 12.09 -5.29
C ARG A 84 37.54 11.74 -6.24
N ARG A 85 37.83 11.22 -7.44
CA ARG A 85 36.82 10.80 -8.42
C ARG A 85 35.91 9.71 -7.85
N SER A 86 36.48 8.74 -7.13
CA SER A 86 35.72 7.67 -6.48
C SER A 86 34.75 8.22 -5.42
N ARG A 87 35.23 9.09 -4.53
CA ARG A 87 34.39 9.78 -3.53
C ARG A 87 33.27 10.58 -4.18
N MET A 88 33.57 11.32 -5.25
CA MET A 88 32.57 12.09 -6.00
C MET A 88 31.51 11.21 -6.65
N ARG A 89 31.90 10.07 -7.25
CA ARG A 89 30.93 9.10 -7.80
C ARG A 89 30.02 8.55 -6.73
N LYS A 90 30.57 8.14 -5.58
CA LYS A 90 29.77 7.63 -4.45
C LYS A 90 28.82 8.69 -3.91
N LYS A 91 29.28 9.94 -3.76
CA LYS A 91 28.42 11.07 -3.34
C LYS A 91 27.24 11.28 -4.29
N ARG A 92 27.50 11.35 -5.60
CA ARG A 92 26.45 11.49 -6.62
C ARG A 92 25.44 10.34 -6.59
N HIS A 93 25.93 9.11 -6.43
CA HIS A 93 25.04 7.95 -6.34
C HIS A 93 24.13 8.01 -5.10
N LEU A 94 24.66 8.43 -3.96
CA LEU A 94 23.84 8.62 -2.75
C LEU A 94 22.80 9.74 -2.92
N GLU A 95 23.16 10.84 -3.58
CA GLU A 95 22.22 11.92 -3.91
C GLU A 95 21.12 11.42 -4.86
N GLU A 96 21.47 10.65 -5.88
CA GLU A 96 20.52 10.03 -6.80
C GLU A 96 19.56 9.09 -6.06
N LEU A 97 20.06 8.20 -5.20
CA LEU A 97 19.21 7.31 -4.40
C LEU A 97 18.27 8.08 -3.48
N ARG A 98 18.74 9.16 -2.83
CA ARG A 98 17.90 10.04 -2.01
C ARG A 98 16.81 10.72 -2.82
N SER A 99 17.13 11.18 -4.03
CA SER A 99 16.15 11.81 -4.93
C SER A 99 15.07 10.81 -5.37
N ARG A 100 15.47 9.56 -5.68
CA ARG A 100 14.54 8.47 -6.04
C ARG A 100 13.63 8.12 -4.87
N LEU A 101 14.18 7.99 -3.66
CA LEU A 101 13.40 7.73 -2.45
C LEU A 101 12.37 8.85 -2.19
N ALA A 102 12.79 10.12 -2.31
CA ALA A 102 11.89 11.26 -2.12
C ALA A 102 10.75 11.25 -3.15
N ARG A 103 11.06 10.99 -4.42
CA ARG A 103 10.07 10.83 -5.49
C ARG A 103 9.10 9.70 -5.20
N HIS A 104 9.58 8.50 -4.88
CA HIS A 104 8.72 7.36 -4.58
C HIS A 104 7.86 7.58 -3.33
N ARG A 105 8.37 8.29 -2.32
CA ARG A 105 7.56 8.69 -1.15
C ARG A 105 6.43 9.63 -1.54
N ALA A 106 6.69 10.59 -2.43
CA ALA A 106 5.64 11.49 -2.94
C ALA A 106 4.60 10.73 -3.77
N GLU A 107 5.05 9.89 -4.71
CA GLU A 107 4.19 9.03 -5.53
C GLU A 107 3.33 8.10 -4.67
N ASN A 108 3.92 7.47 -3.65
CA ASN A 108 3.19 6.59 -2.73
C ASN A 108 2.10 7.35 -1.96
N ARG A 109 2.39 8.55 -1.43
CA ARG A 109 1.37 9.39 -0.76
C ARG A 109 0.23 9.78 -1.69
N GLU A 110 0.53 10.15 -2.94
CA GLU A 110 -0.49 10.47 -3.93
C GLU A 110 -1.37 9.26 -4.24
N LEU A 111 -0.76 8.10 -4.49
CA LEU A 111 -1.49 6.85 -4.75
C LEU A 111 -2.35 6.44 -3.55
N ALA A 112 -1.85 6.57 -2.33
CA ALA A 112 -2.59 6.30 -1.10
C ALA A 112 -3.82 7.22 -0.97
N ALA A 113 -3.66 8.52 -1.25
CA ALA A 113 -4.77 9.47 -1.23
C ALA A 113 -5.84 9.13 -2.28
N ARG A 114 -5.42 8.77 -3.50
CA ARG A 114 -6.33 8.35 -4.57
C ARG A 114 -7.08 7.07 -4.21
N LEU A 115 -6.40 6.09 -3.62
CA LEU A 115 -7.01 4.84 -3.16
C LEU A 115 -8.03 5.08 -2.04
N ALA A 116 -7.70 5.95 -1.08
CA ALA A 116 -8.64 6.35 -0.03
C ALA A 116 -9.90 7.01 -0.60
N GLY A 117 -9.74 7.91 -1.59
CA GLY A 117 -10.86 8.53 -2.29
C GLY A 117 -11.73 7.51 -3.03
N ALA A 118 -11.12 6.58 -3.78
CA ALA A 118 -11.83 5.53 -4.50
C ALA A 118 -12.56 4.57 -3.54
N ALA A 119 -11.95 4.24 -2.39
CA ALA A 119 -12.58 3.41 -1.36
C ALA A 119 -13.82 4.10 -0.76
N HIS A 120 -13.73 5.40 -0.49
CA HIS A 120 -14.85 6.21 0.00
C HIS A 120 -16.01 6.24 -1.00
N LEU A 121 -15.74 6.56 -2.27
CA LEU A 121 -16.77 6.55 -3.31
C LEU A 121 -17.41 5.17 -3.48
N SER A 122 -16.59 4.11 -3.43
CA SER A 122 -17.09 2.73 -3.50
C SER A 122 -18.02 2.39 -2.33
N ALA A 123 -17.74 2.91 -1.13
CA ALA A 123 -18.60 2.72 0.04
C ALA A 123 -19.95 3.45 -0.11
N LEU A 124 -19.93 4.68 -0.65
CA LEU A 124 -21.15 5.42 -0.95
C LEU A 124 -22.01 4.69 -1.99
N LEU A 125 -21.40 4.26 -3.11
CA LEU A 125 -22.10 3.52 -4.16
C LEU A 125 -22.70 2.20 -3.66
N ARG A 126 -21.99 1.48 -2.77
CA ARG A 126 -22.53 0.27 -2.12
C ARG A 126 -23.77 0.60 -1.30
N ARG A 127 -23.71 1.63 -0.45
CA ARG A 127 -24.85 2.07 0.36
C ARG A 127 -26.06 2.44 -0.49
N ASP A 128 -25.85 3.15 -1.60
CA ASP A 128 -26.92 3.52 -2.52
C ASP A 128 -27.50 2.29 -3.23
N SER A 129 -26.65 1.34 -3.63
CA SER A 129 -27.08 0.07 -4.20
C SER A 129 -27.95 -0.72 -3.21
N ASP A 130 -27.52 -0.84 -1.96
CA ASP A 130 -28.26 -1.54 -0.91
C ASP A 130 -29.63 -0.89 -0.65
N ARG A 131 -29.66 0.45 -0.63
CA ARG A 131 -30.90 1.22 -0.52
C ARG A 131 -31.85 0.92 -1.68
N LEU A 132 -31.37 1.00 -2.92
CA LEU A 132 -32.17 0.72 -4.12
C LEU A 132 -32.68 -0.73 -4.14
N HIS A 133 -31.86 -1.68 -3.70
CA HIS A 133 -32.28 -3.07 -3.56
C HIS A 133 -33.38 -3.23 -2.51
N ALA A 134 -33.27 -2.56 -1.35
CA ALA A 134 -34.29 -2.59 -0.32
C ALA A 134 -35.62 -1.97 -0.79
N GLU A 135 -35.56 -0.82 -1.49
CA GLU A 135 -36.72 -0.17 -2.10
C GLU A 135 -37.38 -1.08 -3.15
N SER A 136 -36.59 -1.66 -4.05
CA SER A 136 -37.05 -2.63 -5.06
C SER A 136 -37.72 -3.86 -4.42
N ALA A 137 -37.13 -4.43 -3.38
CA ALA A 137 -37.71 -5.54 -2.64
C ALA A 137 -39.03 -5.16 -1.96
N SER A 138 -39.14 -3.94 -1.43
CA SER A 138 -40.40 -3.41 -0.88
C SER A 138 -41.50 -3.30 -1.93
N LEU A 139 -41.18 -2.71 -3.09
CA LEU A 139 -42.13 -2.57 -4.20
C LEU A 139 -42.57 -3.93 -4.74
N ARG A 140 -41.63 -4.88 -4.91
CA ARG A 140 -41.95 -6.26 -5.32
C ARG A 140 -42.90 -6.95 -4.34
N ARG A 141 -42.68 -6.78 -3.03
CA ARG A 141 -43.60 -7.31 -2.00
C ARG A 141 -44.99 -6.69 -2.11
N ARG A 142 -45.08 -5.37 -2.26
CA ARG A 142 -46.37 -4.67 -2.42
C ARG A 142 -47.12 -5.13 -3.67
N LEU A 143 -46.43 -5.26 -4.80
CA LEU A 143 -47.00 -5.79 -6.04
C LEU A 143 -47.49 -7.23 -5.87
N ALA A 144 -46.70 -8.10 -5.23
CA ALA A 144 -47.11 -9.47 -4.97
C ALA A 144 -48.37 -9.56 -4.10
N LEU A 145 -48.48 -8.71 -3.07
CA LEU A 145 -49.68 -8.62 -2.23
C LEU A 145 -50.89 -8.14 -3.04
N ALA A 146 -50.75 -7.07 -3.83
CA ALA A 146 -51.82 -6.56 -4.68
C ALA A 146 -52.30 -7.62 -5.68
N SER A 147 -51.37 -8.31 -6.36
CA SER A 147 -51.70 -9.41 -7.27
C SER A 147 -52.45 -10.54 -6.57
N ARG A 148 -52.05 -10.93 -5.35
CA ARG A 148 -52.76 -11.95 -4.55
C ARG A 148 -54.19 -11.52 -4.22
N VAL A 149 -54.39 -10.26 -3.82
CA VAL A 149 -55.73 -9.72 -3.52
C VAL A 149 -56.62 -9.74 -4.76
N LEU A 150 -56.10 -9.34 -5.92
CA LEU A 150 -56.84 -9.36 -7.18
C LEU A 150 -57.21 -10.79 -7.60
N LEU A 151 -56.26 -11.74 -7.49
CA LEU A 151 -56.52 -13.15 -7.77
C LEU A 151 -57.58 -13.72 -6.83
N PHE A 152 -57.48 -13.44 -5.53
CA PHE A 152 -58.47 -13.90 -4.55
C PHE A 152 -59.86 -13.33 -4.86
N ARG A 153 -59.96 -12.04 -5.20
CA ARG A 153 -61.24 -11.41 -5.61
C ARG A 153 -61.80 -12.09 -6.86
N ARG A 154 -60.96 -12.37 -7.87
CA ARG A 154 -61.37 -13.08 -9.08
C ARG A 154 -61.91 -14.47 -8.77
N LEU A 155 -61.20 -15.23 -7.94
CA LEU A 155 -61.63 -16.57 -7.51
C LEU A 155 -62.94 -16.52 -6.72
N ARG A 156 -63.09 -15.55 -5.81
CA ARG A 156 -64.35 -15.35 -5.05
C ARG A 156 -65.52 -15.05 -5.97
N LEU A 157 -65.34 -14.19 -6.97
CA LEU A 157 -66.38 -13.86 -7.94
C LEU A 157 -66.82 -15.11 -8.74
N LEU A 158 -65.87 -15.94 -9.16
CA LEU A 158 -66.16 -17.20 -9.84
C LEU A 158 -66.89 -18.19 -8.93
N ALA A 159 -66.52 -18.27 -7.65
CA ALA A 159 -67.16 -19.14 -6.66
C ALA A 159 -68.56 -18.65 -6.22
N SER A 160 -68.81 -17.34 -6.24
CA SER A 160 -70.13 -16.75 -5.97
C SER A 160 -71.06 -16.72 -7.18
N SER A 161 -70.58 -17.15 -8.35
CA SER A 161 -71.44 -17.31 -9.52
C SER A 161 -72.53 -18.33 -9.18
N PRO A 162 -73.82 -17.99 -9.31
CA PRO A 162 -74.89 -18.86 -8.89
C PRO A 162 -74.74 -20.22 -9.58
N LYS A 163 -74.80 -21.29 -8.78
CA LYS A 163 -75.04 -22.65 -9.31
C LYS A 163 -76.24 -22.52 -10.25
N ALA A 164 -76.05 -22.86 -11.51
CA ALA A 164 -77.10 -22.75 -12.52
C ALA A 164 -78.41 -23.32 -11.93
N PRO A 165 -79.55 -22.61 -12.05
CA PRO A 165 -80.81 -23.13 -11.56
C PRO A 165 -81.00 -24.54 -12.13
N PRO A 166 -81.51 -25.51 -11.33
CA PRO A 166 -81.82 -26.82 -11.86
C PRO A 166 -82.63 -26.60 -13.14
N LEU A 167 -82.10 -27.13 -14.23
CA LEU A 167 -82.69 -26.94 -15.53
C LEU A 167 -84.16 -27.39 -15.42
N ALA A 168 -85.07 -26.59 -15.95
CA ALA A 168 -86.52 -26.76 -15.77
C ALA A 168 -87.05 -28.16 -16.14
N TRP A 169 -86.25 -28.98 -16.85
CA TRP A 169 -86.55 -30.38 -17.12
C TRP A 169 -86.65 -31.27 -15.86
N ASP A 170 -85.98 -30.92 -14.75
CA ASP A 170 -86.13 -31.66 -13.48
C ASP A 170 -87.51 -31.42 -12.82
N GLN A 171 -88.11 -30.24 -13.02
CA GLN A 171 -89.44 -29.93 -12.48
C GLN A 171 -90.56 -30.58 -13.32
N THR A 172 -90.37 -30.70 -14.63
CA THR A 172 -91.37 -31.34 -15.51
C THR A 172 -91.43 -32.86 -15.36
N LEU A 173 -90.33 -33.52 -15.00
CA LEU A 173 -90.34 -34.97 -14.75
C LEU A 173 -91.03 -35.32 -13.42
N ALA A 174 -90.91 -34.46 -12.41
CA ALA A 174 -91.61 -34.64 -11.13
C ALA A 174 -93.14 -34.48 -11.26
N SER A 175 -93.63 -33.61 -12.15
CA SER A 175 -95.07 -33.41 -12.40
C SER A 175 -95.73 -34.46 -13.31
N LEU A 176 -94.94 -35.34 -13.96
CA LEU A 176 -95.46 -36.39 -14.85
C LEU A 176 -95.69 -37.74 -14.14
N ILE A 177 -95.22 -37.86 -12.89
CA ILE A 177 -95.22 -39.12 -12.11
C ILE A 177 -96.29 -39.10 -11.00
N THR A 178 -96.97 -37.96 -10.76
CA THR A 178 -98.11 -37.84 -9.82
C THR A 178 -99.41 -37.70 -10.59
#